data_AF-A0A3D0WAZ1-F1
#
_entry.id   AF-A0A3D0WAZ1-F1
#
_cell.length_a   1.000
_cell.length_b   1.000
_cell.length_c   1.000
_cell.angle_alpha   90.00
_cell.angle_beta   90.00
_cell.angle_gamma   90.00
#
_symmetry.space_group_name_H-M   'P 1'
#
loop_
_entity.id
_entity.type
_entity.pdbx_description
1 polymer ?
#
loop_
_entity_poly.entity_id
_entity_poly.type
_entity_poly.pdbx_seq_one_letter_code
_entity_poly.pdbx_strand_id
1 'polypeptide(L)'
;MPFVDSEIQQIADRLRSISLEIKKLPNIQDVHTIPVEMKEAARRAEQLYLTRRRRDKVFESFDLFGEPAWDIMLDLLVMQAHDRRVGVSSSCIASACPSTTALRHIKRLEDHGLITVTDDPYDRRRRYMELTSTALDLLRTALA
;
A
#
# COMPACT_ATOMS: atom_id res chain seq x y z
N MET A 1 19.19 -59.00 8.42
CA MET A 1 19.89 -57.71 8.65
C MET A 1 18.83 -56.62 8.82
N PRO A 2 18.51 -56.18 10.06
CA PRO A 2 17.36 -55.31 10.36
C PRO A 2 17.70 -53.80 10.42
N PHE A 3 18.94 -53.41 10.09
CA PHE A 3 19.42 -52.04 10.26
C PHE A 3 18.91 -51.05 9.20
N VAL A 4 18.61 -51.52 7.98
CA VAL A 4 18.21 -50.66 6.85
C VAL A 4 16.79 -50.09 7.03
N ASP A 5 15.89 -50.84 7.68
CA ASP A 5 14.50 -50.41 7.87
C ASP A 5 14.38 -49.24 8.86
N SER A 6 15.25 -49.19 9.88
CA SER A 6 15.23 -48.14 10.91
C SER A 6 15.67 -46.78 10.36
N GLU A 7 16.70 -46.76 9.51
CA GLU A 7 17.18 -45.53 8.87
C GLU A 7 16.17 -45.00 7.84
N ILE A 8 15.56 -45.89 7.06
CA ILE A 8 14.47 -45.55 6.14
C ILE A 8 13.28 -44.98 6.92
N GLN A 9 12.94 -45.57 8.06
CA GLN A 9 11.85 -45.09 8.91
C GLN A 9 12.13 -43.70 9.49
N GLN A 10 13.36 -43.43 9.95
CA GLN A 10 13.75 -42.10 10.43
C GLN A 10 13.70 -41.02 9.34
N ILE A 11 14.14 -41.35 8.12
CA ILE A 11 14.06 -40.42 6.99
C ILE A 11 12.59 -40.14 6.63
N ALA A 12 11.75 -41.16 6.62
CA ALA A 12 10.32 -41.02 6.35
C ALA A 12 9.63 -40.13 7.40
N ASP A 13 9.97 -40.27 8.68
CA ASP A 13 9.37 -39.48 9.75
C ASP A 13 9.84 -38.01 9.71
N ARG A 14 11.12 -37.77 9.37
CA ARG A 14 11.63 -36.40 9.12
C ARG A 14 10.93 -35.73 7.93
N LEU A 15 10.73 -36.45 6.83
CA LEU A 15 10.02 -35.93 5.66
C LEU A 15 8.55 -35.59 5.99
N ARG A 16 7.88 -36.39 6.81
CA ARG A 16 6.53 -36.08 7.30
C ARG A 16 6.50 -34.83 8.16
N SER A 17 7.46 -34.67 9.08
CA SER A 17 7.55 -33.49 9.94
C SER A 17 7.74 -32.22 9.14
N ILE A 18 8.66 -32.23 8.17
CA ILE A 18 8.91 -31.09 7.27
C ILE A 18 7.67 -30.80 6.42
N SER A 19 7.01 -31.84 5.89
CA SER A 19 5.75 -31.66 5.13
C SER A 19 4.66 -31.01 5.98
N LEU A 20 4.56 -31.35 7.27
CA LEU A 20 3.63 -30.74 8.21
C LEU A 20 3.99 -29.27 8.53
N GLU A 21 5.27 -28.94 8.66
CA GLU A 21 5.72 -27.55 8.83
C GLU A 21 5.49 -26.70 7.58
N ILE A 22 5.74 -27.25 6.38
CA ILE A 22 5.45 -26.57 5.11
C ILE A 22 3.96 -26.26 4.96
N LYS A 23 3.07 -27.16 5.41
CA LYS A 23 1.61 -26.92 5.43
C LYS A 23 1.16 -25.85 6.43
N LYS A 24 1.98 -25.55 7.45
CA LYS A 24 1.70 -24.51 8.46
C LYS A 24 2.24 -23.14 8.05
N LEU A 25 3.15 -23.10 7.08
CA LEU A 25 3.56 -21.83 6.48
C LEU A 25 2.37 -21.26 5.70
N PRO A 26 2.13 -19.94 5.77
CA PRO A 26 1.13 -19.31 4.91
C PRO A 26 1.48 -19.61 3.45
N ASN A 27 0.47 -19.93 2.64
CA ASN A 27 0.66 -20.22 1.22
C ASN A 27 1.29 -18.97 0.57
N ILE A 28 2.29 -19.15 -0.29
CA ILE A 28 2.93 -18.03 -1.00
C ILE A 28 1.89 -17.24 -1.83
N GLN A 29 0.77 -17.88 -2.19
CA GLN A 29 -0.38 -17.23 -2.85
C GLN A 29 -1.27 -16.39 -1.91
N ASP A 30 -1.24 -16.63 -0.60
CA ASP A 30 -2.00 -15.84 0.39
C ASP A 30 -1.31 -14.49 0.71
N VAL A 31 -0.06 -14.32 0.28
CA VAL A 31 0.73 -13.08 0.47
C VAL A 31 0.30 -11.95 -0.49
N HIS A 32 -0.58 -12.24 -1.47
CA HIS A 32 -0.96 -11.29 -2.52
C HIS A 32 -2.47 -11.10 -2.72
N THR A 33 -3.31 -11.62 -1.83
CA THR A 33 -4.74 -11.33 -1.90
C THR A 33 -5.03 -10.05 -1.12
N ILE A 34 -5.07 -8.91 -1.81
CA ILE A 34 -5.57 -7.65 -1.25
C ILE A 34 -6.93 -7.94 -0.59
N PRO A 35 -7.09 -7.66 0.73
CA PRO A 35 -8.33 -7.94 1.44
C PRO A 35 -9.53 -7.33 0.70
N VAL A 36 -10.66 -8.04 0.65
CA VAL A 36 -11.88 -7.57 -0.06
C VAL A 36 -12.30 -6.17 0.43
N GLU A 37 -12.19 -5.94 1.73
CA GLU A 37 -12.44 -4.63 2.37
C GLU A 37 -11.52 -3.54 1.82
N MET A 38 -10.27 -3.86 1.54
CA MET A 38 -9.30 -2.92 0.97
C MET A 38 -9.66 -2.55 -0.48
N LYS A 39 -10.16 -3.53 -1.26
CA LYS A 39 -10.64 -3.26 -2.63
C LYS A 39 -11.83 -2.31 -2.65
N GLU A 40 -12.77 -2.49 -1.73
CA GLU A 40 -13.95 -1.64 -1.64
C GLU A 40 -13.59 -0.22 -1.13
N ALA A 41 -12.71 -0.12 -0.13
CA ALA A 41 -12.17 1.17 0.31
C ALA A 41 -11.44 1.90 -0.83
N ALA A 42 -10.61 1.20 -1.60
CA ALA A 42 -9.91 1.77 -2.76
C ALA A 42 -10.89 2.26 -3.84
N ARG A 43 -11.94 1.49 -4.15
CA ARG A 43 -12.98 1.89 -5.10
C ARG A 43 -13.67 3.20 -4.66
N ARG A 44 -13.96 3.34 -3.37
CA ARG A 44 -14.57 4.56 -2.81
C ARG A 44 -13.60 5.73 -2.82
N ALA A 45 -12.33 5.48 -2.49
CA ALA A 45 -11.28 6.48 -2.59
C ALA A 45 -11.13 7.01 -4.01
N GLU A 46 -11.11 6.14 -5.02
CA GLU A 46 -11.05 6.52 -6.43
C GLU A 46 -12.26 7.40 -6.81
N GLN A 47 -13.48 6.99 -6.44
CA GLN A 47 -14.69 7.77 -6.71
C GLN A 47 -14.66 9.15 -6.04
N LEU A 48 -14.21 9.21 -4.79
CA LEU A 48 -14.11 10.45 -4.04
C LEU A 48 -13.05 11.38 -4.64
N TYR A 49 -11.87 10.83 -4.96
CA TYR A 49 -10.79 11.56 -5.62
C TYR A 49 -11.27 12.16 -6.95
N LEU A 50 -11.86 11.35 -7.83
CA LEU A 50 -12.39 11.80 -9.12
C LEU A 50 -13.48 12.87 -8.97
N THR A 51 -14.36 12.73 -7.96
CA THR A 51 -15.39 13.73 -7.65
C THR A 51 -14.76 15.07 -7.27
N ARG A 52 -13.66 15.05 -6.51
CA ARG A 52 -12.90 16.26 -6.13
C ARG A 52 -12.21 16.86 -7.36
N ARG A 53 -11.50 16.05 -8.16
CA ARG A 53 -10.87 16.50 -9.42
C ARG A 53 -11.89 17.08 -10.42
N ARG A 54 -13.13 16.59 -10.42
CA ARG A 54 -14.21 17.11 -11.28
C ARG A 54 -14.58 18.55 -10.90
N ARG A 55 -14.55 18.91 -9.62
CA ARG A 55 -14.81 20.30 -9.17
C ARG A 55 -13.79 21.24 -9.80
N ASP A 56 -12.51 20.91 -9.67
CA ASP A 56 -11.43 21.75 -10.19
C ASP A 56 -11.52 21.97 -11.70
N LYS A 57 -11.94 20.94 -12.45
CA LYS A 57 -12.19 21.06 -13.90
C LYS A 57 -13.37 21.97 -14.24
N VAL A 58 -14.46 21.90 -13.47
CA VAL A 58 -15.68 22.70 -13.71
C VAL A 58 -15.45 24.17 -13.39
N PHE A 59 -14.67 24.46 -12.35
CA PHE A 59 -14.39 25.81 -11.90
C PHE A 59 -13.07 26.38 -12.44
N GLU A 60 -12.34 25.62 -13.27
CA GLU A 60 -11.02 25.96 -13.82
C GLU A 60 -10.02 26.45 -12.75
N SER A 61 -10.13 25.92 -11.55
CA SER A 61 -9.32 26.30 -10.40
C SER A 61 -8.90 25.06 -9.62
N PHE A 62 -7.60 24.92 -9.40
CA PHE A 62 -6.98 23.75 -8.76
C PHE A 62 -6.66 23.96 -7.28
N ASP A 63 -6.71 25.21 -6.81
CA ASP A 63 -6.33 25.59 -5.44
C ASP A 63 -7.51 26.07 -4.58
N LEU A 64 -8.71 26.24 -5.18
CA LEU A 64 -9.87 26.78 -4.47
C LEU A 64 -10.57 25.76 -3.55
N PHE A 65 -10.58 24.48 -3.91
CA PHE A 65 -11.36 23.44 -3.21
C PHE A 65 -10.51 22.29 -2.63
N GLY A 66 -9.21 22.53 -2.45
CA GLY A 66 -8.23 21.48 -2.16
C GLY A 66 -8.14 21.04 -0.70
N GLU A 67 -7.87 19.74 -0.50
CA GLU A 67 -7.36 19.16 0.75
C GLU A 67 -6.17 18.26 0.40
N PRO A 68 -4.99 18.83 0.08
CA PRO A 68 -3.93 18.09 -0.61
C PRO A 68 -3.45 16.84 0.13
N ALA A 69 -3.42 16.87 1.47
CA ALA A 69 -3.06 15.71 2.27
C ALA A 69 -4.05 14.55 2.09
N TRP A 70 -5.35 14.86 2.03
CA TRP A 70 -6.40 13.87 1.79
C TRP A 70 -6.28 13.32 0.36
N ASP A 71 -6.12 14.19 -0.63
CA ASP A 71 -5.96 13.79 -2.03
C ASP A 71 -4.76 12.86 -2.23
N ILE A 72 -3.63 13.10 -1.55
CA ILE A 72 -2.46 12.21 -1.54
C ILE A 72 -2.80 10.86 -0.90
N MET A 73 -3.48 10.83 0.24
CA MET A 73 -3.83 9.58 0.92
C MET A 73 -4.79 8.72 0.09
N LEU A 74 -5.75 9.33 -0.61
CA LEU A 74 -6.65 8.62 -1.52
C LEU A 74 -5.88 8.00 -2.69
N ASP A 75 -4.97 8.74 -3.32
CA ASP A 75 -4.13 8.25 -4.43
C ASP A 75 -3.27 7.07 -3.99
N LEU A 76 -2.59 7.19 -2.83
CA LEU A 76 -1.78 6.11 -2.27
C LEU A 76 -2.62 4.86 -1.97
N LEU A 77 -3.84 5.01 -1.46
CA LEU A 77 -4.73 3.87 -1.18
C LEU A 77 -5.09 3.13 -2.46
N VAL A 78 -5.46 3.86 -3.52
CA VAL A 78 -5.80 3.27 -4.82
C VAL A 78 -4.60 2.54 -5.41
N MET A 79 -3.42 3.17 -5.41
CA MET A 79 -2.21 2.56 -5.96
C MET A 79 -1.74 1.34 -5.17
N GLN A 80 -1.78 1.39 -3.84
CA GLN A 80 -1.39 0.27 -2.98
C GLN A 80 -2.39 -0.90 -3.10
N ALA A 81 -3.67 -0.63 -3.29
CA ALA A 81 -4.67 -1.65 -3.64
C ALA A 81 -4.46 -2.26 -5.04
N HIS A 82 -3.54 -1.72 -5.84
CA HIS A 82 -3.11 -2.28 -7.12
C HIS A 82 -1.65 -2.77 -7.10
N ASP A 83 -1.05 -2.88 -5.91
CA ASP A 83 0.36 -3.25 -5.70
C ASP A 83 1.35 -2.38 -6.49
N ARG A 84 1.01 -1.09 -6.62
CA ARG A 84 1.84 -0.09 -7.32
C ARG A 84 2.51 0.83 -6.31
N ARG A 85 3.83 0.96 -6.43
CA ARG A 85 4.60 1.95 -5.67
C ARG A 85 4.37 3.33 -6.25
N VAL A 86 4.23 4.33 -5.39
CA VAL A 86 3.98 5.72 -5.80
C VAL A 86 5.19 6.57 -5.50
N GLY A 87 5.72 7.23 -6.53
CA GLY A 87 6.81 8.19 -6.36
C GLY A 87 6.31 9.54 -5.83
N VAL A 88 7.15 10.24 -5.06
CA VAL A 88 6.86 11.61 -4.56
C VAL A 88 6.34 12.53 -5.67
N SER A 89 6.99 12.54 -6.84
CA SER A 89 6.59 13.38 -7.97
C SER A 89 5.18 13.04 -8.49
N SER A 90 4.80 11.77 -8.49
CA SER A 90 3.46 11.33 -8.90
C SER A 90 2.41 11.81 -7.89
N SER A 91 2.67 11.65 -6.60
CA SER A 91 1.75 12.13 -5.56
C SER A 91 1.63 13.66 -5.53
N CYS A 92 2.67 14.40 -5.91
CA CYS A 92 2.57 15.85 -6.08
C CYS A 92 1.51 16.20 -7.15
N ILE A 93 1.44 15.45 -8.25
CA ILE A 93 0.41 15.65 -9.27
C ILE A 93 -0.97 15.29 -8.69
N ALA A 94 -1.07 14.17 -7.98
CA ALA A 94 -2.33 13.73 -7.37
C ALA A 94 -2.86 14.72 -6.32
N SER A 95 -1.97 15.40 -5.59
CA SER A 95 -2.33 16.39 -4.57
C SER A 95 -3.09 17.61 -5.11
N ALA A 96 -3.07 17.82 -6.43
CA ALA A 96 -3.72 18.91 -7.12
C ALA A 96 -3.31 20.33 -6.68
N CYS A 97 -2.12 20.47 -6.10
CA CYS A 97 -1.61 21.76 -5.68
C CYS A 97 -0.19 21.98 -6.22
N PRO A 98 0.36 23.20 -6.13
CA PRO A 98 1.76 23.45 -6.48
C PRO A 98 2.71 22.49 -5.74
N SER A 99 3.76 22.02 -6.42
CA SER A 99 4.61 20.94 -5.88
C SER A 99 5.24 21.27 -4.53
N THR A 100 5.60 22.53 -4.26
CA THR A 100 6.15 22.95 -2.95
C THR A 100 5.12 22.83 -1.83
N THR A 101 3.84 23.07 -2.12
CA THR A 101 2.72 22.85 -1.20
C THR A 101 2.53 21.35 -0.97
N ALA A 102 2.52 20.55 -2.03
CA ALA A 102 2.40 19.10 -1.94
C ALA A 102 3.50 18.48 -1.06
N LEU A 103 4.76 18.89 -1.26
CA LEU A 103 5.90 18.43 -0.46
C LEU A 103 5.74 18.75 1.03
N ARG A 104 5.19 19.91 1.39
CA ARG A 104 4.88 20.25 2.78
C ARG A 104 3.80 19.33 3.37
N HIS A 105 2.77 18.99 2.59
CA HIS A 105 1.74 18.05 3.03
C HIS A 105 2.28 16.62 3.18
N ILE A 106 3.11 16.16 2.23
CA ILE A 106 3.83 14.89 2.34
C ILE A 106 4.65 14.85 3.62
N LYS A 107 5.42 15.92 3.91
CA LYS A 107 6.22 15.96 5.13
C LYS A 107 5.36 15.88 6.39
N ARG A 108 4.23 16.59 6.43
CA ARG A 108 3.28 16.50 7.56
C ARG A 108 2.70 15.09 7.71
N LEU A 109 2.30 14.45 6.61
CA LEU A 109 1.77 13.08 6.64
C LEU A 109 2.82 12.10 7.20
N GLU A 110 4.09 12.26 6.79
CA GLU A 110 5.22 11.48 7.30
C GLU A 110 5.44 11.74 8.80
N ASP A 111 5.44 13.01 9.22
CA ASP A 111 5.61 13.41 10.64
C ASP A 111 4.47 12.87 11.53
N HIS A 112 3.27 12.72 10.99
CA HIS A 112 2.14 12.10 11.66
C HIS A 112 2.13 10.56 11.59
N GLY A 113 3.13 9.94 10.96
CA GLY A 113 3.22 8.49 10.81
C GLY A 113 2.12 7.89 9.92
N LEU A 114 1.54 8.69 9.01
CA LEU A 114 0.50 8.24 8.10
C LEU A 114 1.06 7.68 6.79
N ILE A 115 2.27 8.09 6.43
CA ILE A 115 3.00 7.55 5.28
C ILE A 115 4.44 7.26 5.67
N THR A 116 5.08 6.37 4.93
CA THR A 116 6.54 6.18 4.94
C THR A 116 7.10 6.59 3.59
N VAL A 117 8.23 7.30 3.60
CA VAL A 117 8.97 7.67 2.38
C VAL A 117 10.31 6.95 2.38
N THR A 118 10.62 6.26 1.29
CA THR A 118 11.85 5.47 1.13
C THR A 118 12.56 5.87 -0.16
N ASP A 119 13.87 6.10 -0.08
CA ASP A 119 14.71 6.34 -1.25
C ASP A 119 14.82 5.07 -2.12
N ASP A 120 14.83 5.23 -3.44
CA ASP A 120 15.13 4.13 -4.35
C ASP A 120 16.61 3.73 -4.18
N PRO A 121 16.92 2.45 -3.89
CA PRO A 121 18.30 2.00 -3.69
C PRO A 121 19.18 2.16 -4.93
N TYR A 122 18.58 2.25 -6.12
CA TYR A 122 19.30 2.39 -7.39
C TYR A 122 19.32 3.83 -7.93
N ASP A 123 18.45 4.72 -7.43
CA ASP A 123 18.37 6.11 -7.85
C ASP A 123 17.88 7.03 -6.72
N ARG A 124 18.80 7.66 -5.98
CA ARG A 124 18.46 8.59 -4.87
C ARG A 124 17.62 9.82 -5.29
N ARG A 125 17.42 10.05 -6.59
CA ARG A 125 16.49 11.09 -7.06
C ARG A 125 15.04 10.63 -7.02
N ARG A 126 14.80 9.32 -6.92
CA ARG A 126 13.49 8.71 -6.80
C ARG A 126 13.24 8.34 -5.36
N ARG A 127 12.08 8.76 -4.87
CA ARG A 127 11.58 8.44 -3.54
C ARG A 127 10.19 7.89 -3.70
N TYR A 128 9.94 6.73 -3.10
CA TYR A 128 8.64 6.09 -3.08
C TYR A 128 7.95 6.33 -1.75
N MET A 129 6.63 6.34 -1.77
CA MET A 129 5.78 6.56 -0.62
C MET A 129 4.71 5.48 -0.53
N GLU A 130 4.41 5.07 0.69
CA GLU A 130 3.45 4.01 1.00
C GLU A 130 2.65 4.42 2.25
N LEU A 131 1.40 4.00 2.35
CA LEU A 131 0.58 4.23 3.55
C LEU A 131 1.07 3.32 4.67
N THR A 132 1.10 3.84 5.90
CA THR A 132 1.31 2.98 7.07
C THR A 132 0.09 2.11 7.34
N SER A 133 0.27 1.02 8.08
CA SER A 133 -0.85 0.18 8.54
C SER A 133 -1.91 1.00 9.28
N THR A 134 -1.48 1.94 10.13
CA THR A 134 -2.38 2.88 10.84
C THR A 134 -3.20 3.72 9.87
N ALA A 135 -2.57 4.28 8.83
CA ALA A 135 -3.30 5.08 7.85
C ALA A 135 -4.30 4.26 7.03
N LEU A 136 -3.94 3.02 6.68
CA LEU A 136 -4.84 2.10 5.99
C LEU A 136 -6.10 1.80 6.81
N ASP A 137 -5.94 1.56 8.12
CA ASP A 137 -7.07 1.33 9.02
C ASP A 137 -7.97 2.57 9.14
N LEU A 138 -7.37 3.75 9.33
CA LEU A 138 -8.09 5.02 9.40
C LEU A 138 -8.86 5.32 8.12
N LEU A 139 -8.23 5.10 6.95
CA LEU A 139 -8.87 5.28 5.66
C LEU A 139 -10.01 4.30 5.44
N ARG A 140 -9.83 3.03 5.83
CA ARG A 140 -10.90 2.03 5.78
C ARG A 140 -12.10 2.48 6.62
N THR A 141 -11.89 3.01 7.82
CA THR A 141 -12.96 3.57 8.66
C THR A 141 -13.60 4.81 8.05
N ALA A 142 -12.80 5.74 7.52
CA ALA A 142 -13.29 6.98 6.92
C ALA A 142 -14.08 6.76 5.61
N LEU A 143 -13.82 5.64 4.93
CA LEU A 143 -14.45 5.26 3.66
C LEU A 143 -15.44 4.09 3.80
N ALA A 144 -15.74 3.65 5.03
CA ALA A 144 -16.70 2.56 5.31
C ALA A 144 -18.14 2.97 4.95
#